data_AF-A0AAW1ISB4-F1
#
_entry.id   AF-A0AAW1ISB4-F1
#
_cell.length_a   1.000
_cell.length_b   1.000
_cell.length_c   1.000
_cell.angle_alpha   90.00
_cell.angle_beta   90.00
_cell.angle_gamma   90.00
#
_symmetry.space_group_name_H-M   'P 1'
#
loop_
_entity.id
_entity.type
_entity.pdbx_description
1 polymer ?
#
loop_
_entity_poly.entity_id
_entity_poly.type
_entity_poly.pdbx_seq_one_letter_code
_entity_poly.pdbx_strand_id
1 'polypeptide(L)'
;MAEVSLGRIDRKSSIDRKSSIETEPRTLDYKQIDIAREEALYVVHTRSREEARHIFTEGLEAVETMQMRSNRKECSDGEHGDEYSCITHPMKQRSIKDVLTAPF
;
A
#
# COMPACT_ATOMS: atom_id res chain seq x y z
N MET A 1 -7.81 -58.32 -3.53
CA MET A 1 -7.00 -57.52 -4.49
C MET A 1 -7.77 -56.26 -4.79
N ALA A 2 -7.10 -55.12 -4.70
CA ALA A 2 -7.62 -53.76 -4.92
C ALA A 2 -8.23 -53.61 -6.33
N GLU A 3 -9.07 -52.63 -6.62
CA GLU A 3 -8.66 -51.28 -7.03
C GLU A 3 -9.82 -50.29 -6.80
N VAL A 4 -9.59 -49.25 -5.98
CA VAL A 4 -10.49 -48.11 -5.82
C VAL A 4 -10.19 -47.12 -6.95
N SER A 5 -11.06 -47.04 -7.95
CA SER A 5 -10.97 -46.02 -9.00
C SER A 5 -11.29 -44.63 -8.44
N LEU A 6 -10.24 -43.89 -8.06
CA LEU A 6 -10.31 -42.46 -7.78
C LEU A 6 -10.57 -41.72 -9.09
N GLY A 7 -11.81 -41.27 -9.28
CA GLY A 7 -12.21 -40.38 -10.36
C GLY A 7 -11.29 -39.16 -10.40
N ARG A 8 -10.65 -38.95 -11.55
CA ARG A 8 -9.82 -37.77 -11.82
C ARG A 8 -10.70 -36.52 -11.67
N ILE A 9 -10.33 -35.66 -10.73
CA ILE A 9 -10.87 -34.31 -10.64
C ILE A 9 -10.37 -33.56 -11.88
N ASP A 10 -11.26 -33.31 -12.84
CA ASP A 10 -11.02 -32.37 -13.93
C ASP A 10 -10.84 -30.98 -13.30
N ARG A 11 -9.56 -30.59 -13.11
CA ARG A 11 -9.21 -29.24 -12.70
C ARG A 11 -9.53 -28.31 -13.86
N LYS A 12 -10.75 -27.75 -13.83
CA LYS A 12 -11.19 -26.69 -14.75
C LYS A 12 -10.11 -25.60 -14.80
N SER A 13 -9.74 -25.28 -16.04
CA SER A 13 -8.69 -24.36 -16.49
C SER A 13 -8.40 -23.18 -15.55
N SER A 14 -7.09 -22.95 -15.32
CA SER A 14 -6.51 -21.75 -14.71
C SER A 14 -7.34 -20.50 -15.00
N ILE A 15 -7.80 -19.81 -13.95
CA ILE A 15 -8.40 -18.49 -14.09
C ILE A 15 -7.36 -17.59 -14.75
N ASP A 16 -7.66 -17.05 -15.93
CA ASP A 16 -6.83 -16.04 -16.60
C ASP A 16 -6.98 -14.72 -15.83
N ARG A 17 -6.18 -14.57 -14.78
CA ARG A 17 -6.14 -13.35 -13.96
C ARG A 17 -5.46 -12.27 -14.78
N LYS A 18 -6.24 -11.38 -15.39
CA LYS A 18 -5.71 -10.16 -16.00
C LYS A 18 -5.30 -9.18 -14.91
N SER A 19 -4.20 -8.47 -15.13
CA SER A 19 -3.74 -7.42 -14.23
C SER A 19 -4.75 -6.26 -14.25
N SER A 20 -5.37 -5.98 -13.10
CA SER A 20 -6.41 -4.93 -12.97
C SER A 20 -5.95 -3.56 -13.49
N ILE A 21 -4.64 -3.27 -13.42
CA ILE A 21 -4.04 -1.98 -13.76
C ILE A 21 -4.21 -1.57 -15.24
N GLU A 22 -4.36 -2.52 -16.17
CA GLU A 22 -4.59 -2.24 -17.59
C GLU A 22 -6.08 -2.24 -17.97
N THR A 23 -6.92 -2.85 -17.14
CA THR A 23 -8.35 -3.02 -17.39
C THR A 23 -9.22 -2.00 -16.65
N GLU A 24 -8.68 -1.34 -15.62
CA GLU A 24 -9.41 -0.35 -14.84
C GLU A 24 -9.40 1.04 -15.49
N PRO A 25 -10.52 1.77 -15.45
CA PRO A 25 -10.57 3.15 -15.91
C PRO A 25 -9.68 4.02 -15.01
N ARG A 26 -8.76 4.77 -15.62
CA ARG A 26 -7.94 5.75 -14.88
C ARG A 26 -8.72 7.05 -14.68
N THR A 27 -8.65 7.59 -13.47
CA THR A 27 -9.21 8.91 -13.14
C THR A 27 -8.54 10.03 -13.93
N LEU A 28 -7.26 9.88 -14.28
CA LEU A 28 -6.45 10.87 -14.98
C LEU A 28 -5.73 10.23 -16.18
N ASP A 29 -5.64 10.96 -17.29
CA ASP A 29 -4.74 10.63 -18.41
C ASP A 29 -3.26 10.86 -18.03
N TYR A 30 -2.33 10.24 -18.75
CA TYR A 30 -0.88 10.36 -18.51
C TYR A 30 -0.41 11.81 -18.44
N LYS A 31 -0.87 12.68 -19.34
CA LYS A 31 -0.48 14.10 -19.31
C LYS A 31 -0.98 14.83 -18.07
N GLN A 32 -2.18 14.45 -17.60
CA GLN A 32 -2.76 15.04 -16.40
C GLN A 32 -2.01 14.57 -15.14
N ILE A 33 -1.50 13.34 -15.14
CA ILE A 33 -0.63 12.83 -14.07
C ILE A 33 0.66 13.65 -14.02
N ASP A 34 1.31 13.88 -15.16
CA ASP A 34 2.55 14.67 -15.22
C ASP A 34 2.31 16.09 -14.71
N ILE A 35 1.24 16.75 -15.18
CA ILE A 35 0.88 18.11 -14.72
C ILE A 35 0.60 18.11 -13.20
N ALA A 36 -0.21 17.18 -12.71
CA ALA A 36 -0.53 17.08 -11.29
C ALA A 36 0.73 16.84 -10.44
N ARG A 37 1.69 16.07 -10.96
CA ARG A 37 2.98 15.83 -10.31
C ARG A 37 3.78 17.11 -10.19
N GLU A 38 3.91 17.88 -11.26
CA GLU A 38 4.67 19.14 -11.24
C GLU A 38 4.03 20.15 -10.27
N GLU A 39 2.70 20.26 -10.25
CA GLU A 39 1.99 21.12 -9.30
C GLU A 39 2.17 20.66 -7.84
N ALA A 40 2.11 19.35 -7.60
CA ALA A 40 2.36 18.80 -6.27
C ALA A 40 3.79 19.11 -5.80
N LEU A 41 4.78 18.97 -6.70
CA LEU A 41 6.16 19.36 -6.42
C LEU A 41 6.26 20.85 -6.12
N TYR A 42 5.60 21.71 -6.90
CA TYR A 42 5.59 23.15 -6.66
C TYR A 42 5.08 23.51 -5.26
N VAL A 43 3.98 22.89 -4.81
CA VAL A 43 3.46 23.07 -3.45
C VAL A 43 4.50 22.65 -2.40
N VAL A 44 5.10 21.47 -2.54
CA VAL A 44 6.10 20.96 -1.57
C VAL A 44 7.33 21.86 -1.47
N HIS A 45 7.79 22.43 -2.59
CA HIS A 45 9.02 23.24 -2.59
C HIS A 45 8.79 24.70 -2.17
N THR A 46 7.58 25.22 -2.33
CA THR A 46 7.30 26.66 -2.10
C THR A 46 6.52 26.95 -0.82
N ARG A 47 5.82 25.97 -0.27
CA ARG A 47 4.97 26.14 0.92
C ARG A 47 5.67 25.62 2.17
N SER A 48 5.26 26.09 3.34
CA SER A 48 5.69 25.46 4.59
C SER A 48 5.13 24.04 4.68
N ARG A 49 5.76 23.21 5.50
CA ARG A 49 5.31 21.83 5.72
C ARG A 49 3.86 21.77 6.21
N GLU A 50 3.48 22.67 7.10
CA GLU A 50 2.14 22.72 7.70
C GLU A 50 1.08 23.15 6.67
N GLU A 51 1.42 24.12 5.80
CA GLU A 51 0.54 24.59 4.71
C GLU A 51 0.41 23.52 3.61
N ALA A 52 1.52 22.90 3.20
CA ALA A 52 1.49 21.79 2.24
C ALA A 52 0.65 20.62 2.77
N ARG A 53 0.82 20.26 4.06
CA ARG A 53 -0.02 19.24 4.71
C ARG A 53 -1.50 19.62 4.64
N HIS A 54 -1.84 20.86 4.95
CA HIS A 54 -3.23 21.33 4.86
C HIS A 54 -3.77 21.14 3.44
N ILE A 55 -3.06 21.64 2.41
CA ILE A 55 -3.47 21.53 1.00
C ILE A 55 -3.75 20.07 0.59
N PHE A 56 -2.87 19.13 0.97
CA PHE A 56 -3.02 17.72 0.58
C PHE A 56 -4.03 16.93 1.40
N THR A 57 -4.46 17.42 2.57
CA THR A 57 -5.32 16.66 3.50
C THR A 57 -6.65 17.35 3.81
N GLU A 58 -6.88 18.55 3.28
CA GLU A 58 -8.15 19.25 3.42
C GLU A 58 -9.30 18.39 2.88
N GLY A 59 -10.29 18.11 3.73
CA GLY A 59 -11.46 17.31 3.40
C GLY A 59 -11.23 15.79 3.36
N LEU A 60 -10.04 15.30 3.70
CA LEU A 60 -9.78 13.86 3.85
C LEU A 60 -9.93 13.43 5.31
N GLU A 61 -10.62 12.31 5.52
CA GLU A 61 -10.67 11.65 6.83
C GLU A 61 -9.59 10.58 6.90
N ALA A 62 -8.83 10.56 8.01
CA ALA A 62 -7.87 9.51 8.25
C ALA A 62 -8.61 8.18 8.40
N VAL A 63 -8.21 7.18 7.62
CA VAL A 63 -8.69 5.81 7.86
C VAL A 63 -8.10 5.36 9.18
N GLU A 64 -8.94 5.14 10.18
CA GLU A 64 -8.55 4.51 11.45
C GLU A 64 -8.08 3.08 11.16
N THR A 65 -6.81 2.92 10.79
CA THR A 65 -6.16 1.61 10.88
C THR A 65 -6.27 1.22 12.34
N MET A 66 -6.92 0.10 12.68
CA MET A 66 -7.04 -0.41 14.05
C MET A 66 -5.69 -0.30 14.75
N GLN A 67 -5.49 0.80 15.49
CA GLN A 67 -4.28 1.06 16.21
C GLN A 67 -4.42 0.16 17.41
N MET A 68 -3.81 -1.02 17.31
CA MET A 68 -3.83 -2.01 18.37
C MET A 68 -3.38 -1.29 19.64
N ARG A 69 -4.33 -1.00 20.53
CA ARG A 69 -4.14 -0.23 21.77
C ARG A 69 -3.20 -1.04 22.66
N SER A 70 -1.91 -0.92 22.44
CA SER A 70 -0.91 -1.24 23.44
C SER A 70 -0.47 0.08 24.00
N ASN A 71 -0.85 0.32 25.26
CA ASN A 71 -0.25 1.34 26.11
C ASN A 71 1.26 1.41 25.87
N ARG A 72 1.72 2.41 25.11
CA ARG A 72 3.12 2.81 25.13
C ARG A 72 3.20 4.31 24.97
N LYS A 73 3.66 4.91 26.06
CA LYS A 73 4.03 6.30 26.36
C LYS A 73 4.31 7.21 25.16
N GLU A 74 3.80 8.43 25.28
CA GLU A 74 4.27 9.71 24.74
C GLU A 74 5.35 9.62 23.65
N CYS A 75 4.98 9.99 22.42
CA CYS A 75 5.95 10.39 21.42
C CYS A 75 6.44 11.80 21.78
N SER A 76 7.67 11.90 22.26
CA SER A 76 8.41 13.15 22.38
C SER A 76 8.58 13.78 21.00
N ASP A 77 8.33 15.08 20.91
CA ASP A 77 8.78 15.94 19.83
C ASP A 77 10.29 15.76 19.65
N GLY A 78 10.70 15.44 18.43
CA GLY A 78 12.08 15.12 18.07
C GLY A 78 12.40 15.81 16.76
N GLU A 79 13.34 16.74 16.84
CA GLU A 79 13.77 17.64 15.77
C GLU A 79 14.05 16.92 14.44
N HIS A 80 13.56 17.54 13.37
CA HIS A 80 13.53 16.99 12.02
C HIS A 80 14.91 17.13 11.36
N GLY A 81 15.74 16.09 11.50
CA GLY A 81 16.89 15.83 10.63
C GLY A 81 16.45 15.00 9.43
N ASP A 82 16.82 15.46 8.25
CA ASP A 82 16.65 14.83 6.95
C ASP A 82 17.12 13.36 6.91
N GLU A 83 16.18 12.41 6.85
CA GLU A 83 16.47 11.08 6.31
C GLU A 83 15.17 10.41 5.86
N TYR A 84 15.17 9.90 4.63
CA TYR A 84 14.10 9.06 4.09
C TYR A 84 13.91 7.81 4.97
N SER A 85 13.06 7.90 5.98
CA SER A 85 12.83 6.82 6.94
C SER A 85 11.33 6.51 7.06
N CYS A 86 10.83 5.72 6.11
CA CYS A 86 9.60 4.94 6.32
C CYS A 86 9.89 3.44 6.57
N ILE A 87 11.15 3.08 6.89
CA ILE A 87 11.55 1.68 7.10
C ILE A 87 12.33 1.51 8.42
N THR A 88 11.76 1.93 9.54
CA THR A 88 12.21 1.40 10.84
C THR A 88 11.02 1.06 11.74
N HIS A 89 10.18 0.15 11.26
CA HIS A 89 9.54 -0.77 12.20
C HIS A 89 10.59 -1.85 12.50
N PRO A 90 10.95 -2.12 13.77
CA PRO A 90 11.60 -3.38 14.09
C PRO A 90 10.58 -4.49 13.85
N MET A 91 10.47 -4.90 12.58
CA MET A 91 9.82 -6.10 12.14
C MET A 91 10.56 -7.22 12.85
N LYS A 92 10.01 -7.66 13.99
CA LYS A 92 10.27 -9.00 14.51
C LYS A 92 10.10 -9.90 13.30
N GLN A 93 11.20 -10.44 12.77
CA GLN A 93 11.23 -11.29 11.59
C GLN A 93 10.25 -12.43 11.81
N ARG A 94 8.98 -12.20 11.46
CA ARG A 94 8.08 -13.26 11.09
C ARG A 94 8.59 -13.62 9.72
N SER A 95 9.27 -14.75 9.66
CA SER A 95 9.72 -15.38 8.42
C SER A 95 8.72 -15.06 7.32
N ILE A 96 9.21 -14.48 6.23
CA ILE A 96 8.45 -14.24 5.01
C ILE A 96 7.78 -15.59 4.72
N LYS A 97 6.50 -15.72 5.03
CA LYS A 97 5.74 -16.90 4.66
C LYS A 97 5.56 -16.74 3.17
N ASP A 98 6.31 -17.54 2.44
CA ASP A 98 6.29 -17.66 0.99
C ASP A 98 4.93 -17.31 0.42
N VAL A 99 4.90 -16.23 -0.37
CA VAL A 99 3.78 -15.93 -1.28
C VAL A 99 3.53 -17.12 -2.22
N LEU A 100 4.52 -18.02 -2.35
CA LEU A 100 4.46 -19.27 -3.10
C LEU A 100 3.57 -20.35 -2.46
N THR A 101 3.13 -20.18 -1.21
CA THR A 101 2.30 -21.18 -0.49
C THR A 101 0.87 -20.68 -0.24
N ALA A 102 0.53 -19.46 -0.66
CA ALA A 102 -0.85 -18.98 -0.59
C ALA A 102 -1.68 -19.67 -1.71
N PRO A 103 -2.78 -20.36 -1.37
CA PRO A 103 -3.64 -20.97 -2.38
C PRO A 103 -4.26 -19.88 -3.26
N PHE A 104 -4.25 -20.08 -4.59
CA PHE A 104 -4.99 -19.28 -5.56
C PHE A 104 -6.43 -19.76 -5.67
#